data_AF-A0A0R1GFQ0-F1
#
_entry.id   AF-A0A0R1GFQ0-F1
#
_cell.length_a   1.000
_cell.length_b   1.000
_cell.length_c   1.000
_cell.angle_alpha   90.00
_cell.angle_beta   90.00
_cell.angle_gamma   90.00
#
_symmetry.space_group_name_H-M   'P 1'
#
loop_
_entity.id
_entity.type
_entity.pdbx_description
1 polymer ?
#
loop_
_entity_poly.entity_id
_entity_poly.type
_entity_poly.pdbx_seq_one_letter_code
_entity_poly.pdbx_strand_id
1 'polypeptide(L)'
;MKTEKSAIMVEQFHYDLLLEPKEPVTDINVSLNEVEATGDQADEIMAAGHAFQFVVDFHVVLDQFEITGRITRIIQFLDYFDAAEQLPTDVIQKLARPLVEYIETITYRVTEITLDQGIQLSFEPASDDSEDQ
;
A
#
# COMPACT_ATOMS: atom_id res chain seq x y z
N MET A 1 0.75 -19.44 4.19
CA MET A 1 -0.68 -19.30 3.90
C MET A 1 -0.88 -19.16 2.40
N LYS A 2 -1.95 -19.73 1.85
CA LYS A 2 -2.30 -19.60 0.43
C LYS A 2 -3.22 -18.38 0.27
N THR A 3 -2.98 -17.57 -0.75
CA THR A 3 -3.71 -16.31 -0.96
C THR A 3 -4.10 -16.13 -2.42
N GLU A 4 -5.33 -15.71 -2.68
CA GLU A 4 -5.77 -15.20 -3.98
C GLU A 4 -5.76 -13.67 -3.93
N LYS A 5 -5.29 -13.02 -5.00
CA LYS A 5 -5.00 -11.58 -4.99
C LYS A 5 -5.67 -10.89 -6.17
N SER A 6 -6.41 -9.82 -5.91
CA SER A 6 -6.92 -8.95 -6.96
C SER A 6 -5.78 -8.20 -7.66
N ALA A 7 -6.12 -7.48 -8.73
CA ALA A 7 -5.26 -6.41 -9.24
C ALA A 7 -5.07 -5.31 -8.18
N ILE A 8 -3.94 -4.61 -8.25
CA ILE A 8 -3.71 -3.38 -7.49
C ILE A 8 -4.58 -2.29 -8.11
N MET A 9 -5.27 -1.53 -7.27
CA MET A 9 -6.12 -0.42 -7.68
C MET A 9 -5.52 0.89 -7.15
N VAL A 10 -5.25 1.83 -8.05
CA VAL A 10 -4.86 3.20 -7.67
C VAL A 10 -6.14 4.00 -7.55
N GLU A 11 -6.56 4.28 -6.33
CA GLU A 11 -7.77 5.09 -6.09
C GLU A 11 -7.47 6.57 -6.27
N GLN A 12 -6.32 7.01 -5.75
CA GLN A 12 -5.84 8.39 -5.87
C GLN A 12 -4.32 8.38 -6.03
N PHE A 13 -3.83 9.19 -6.96
CA PHE A 13 -2.41 9.53 -7.08
C PHE A 13 -2.34 10.98 -7.54
N HIS A 14 -1.99 11.87 -6.63
CA HIS A 14 -1.80 13.28 -6.91
C HIS A 14 -0.30 13.58 -6.93
N TYR A 15 0.10 14.41 -7.89
CA TYR A 15 1.46 14.89 -8.04
C TYR A 15 1.37 16.41 -8.15
N ASP A 16 2.07 17.10 -7.26
CA ASP A 16 2.10 18.55 -7.20
C ASP A 16 3.55 19.03 -7.23
N LEU A 17 3.88 19.90 -8.19
CA LEU A 17 5.18 20.57 -8.23
C LEU A 17 5.23 21.63 -7.12
N LEU A 18 6.33 21.67 -6.38
CA LEU A 18 6.53 22.66 -5.32
C LEU A 18 7.29 23.88 -5.87
N LEU A 19 6.67 25.05 -5.76
CA LEU A 19 7.30 26.33 -6.13
C LEU A 19 8.21 26.87 -5.03
N GLU A 20 7.96 26.47 -3.79
CA GLU A 20 8.73 26.82 -2.61
C GLU A 20 9.12 25.53 -1.88
N PRO A 21 10.34 25.44 -1.31
CA PRO A 21 10.75 24.26 -0.54
C PRO A 21 9.81 24.04 0.65
N LYS A 22 9.37 22.80 0.82
CA LYS A 22 8.65 22.34 2.01
C LYS A 22 9.57 21.44 2.84
N GLU A 23 9.29 21.30 4.12
CA GLU A 23 9.98 20.30 4.94
C GLU A 23 9.71 18.89 4.38
N PRO A 24 10.73 18.04 4.25
CA PRO A 24 10.54 16.67 3.80
C PRO A 24 9.58 15.90 4.71
N VAL A 25 8.62 15.22 4.11
CA VAL A 25 7.65 14.37 4.80
C VAL A 25 7.66 13.02 4.11
N THR A 26 7.64 11.95 4.90
CA THR A 26 7.44 10.59 4.40
C THR A 26 6.50 9.89 5.34
N ASP A 27 5.22 9.89 4.99
CA ASP A 27 4.17 9.22 5.71
C ASP A 27 3.55 8.16 4.80
N ILE A 28 3.68 6.90 5.19
CA ILE A 28 3.09 5.76 4.50
C ILE A 28 2.39 4.92 5.55
N ASN A 29 1.07 4.88 5.48
CA ASN A 29 0.24 4.13 6.40
C ASN A 29 -0.34 2.91 5.69
N VAL A 30 -0.09 1.74 6.27
CA VAL A 30 -0.71 0.48 5.83
C VAL A 30 -1.82 0.12 6.80
N SER A 31 -3.04 -0.03 6.28
CA SER A 31 -4.20 -0.49 7.05
C SER A 31 -4.91 -1.65 6.34
N LEU A 32 -5.65 -2.44 7.11
CA LEU A 32 -6.42 -3.59 6.62
C LEU A 32 -7.88 -3.38 6.99
N ASN A 33 -8.76 -3.53 6.00
CA ASN A 33 -10.21 -3.55 6.20
C ASN A 33 -10.74 -4.93 5.86
N GLU A 34 -11.66 -5.46 6.66
CA GLU A 34 -12.38 -6.70 6.33
C GLU A 34 -13.33 -6.46 5.14
N VAL A 35 -13.40 -7.42 4.23
CA VAL A 35 -14.23 -7.34 3.03
C VAL A 35 -15.29 -8.43 3.08
N GLU A 36 -16.55 -8.01 2.98
CA GLU A 36 -17.66 -8.92 2.78
C GLU A 36 -17.88 -9.16 1.28
N ALA A 37 -18.02 -10.43 0.89
CA ALA A 37 -18.44 -10.76 -0.46
C ALA A 37 -19.92 -10.42 -0.66
N THR A 38 -20.28 -9.93 -1.85
CA THR A 38 -21.67 -9.62 -2.22
C THR A 38 -22.04 -10.29 -3.54
N GLY A 39 -23.32 -10.60 -3.73
CA GLY A 39 -23.86 -11.24 -4.94
C GLY A 39 -24.00 -12.76 -4.85
N ASP A 40 -24.35 -13.40 -5.98
CA ASP A 40 -24.80 -14.80 -6.03
C ASP A 40 -23.72 -15.83 -5.63
N GLN A 41 -22.45 -15.44 -5.62
CA GLN A 41 -21.30 -16.29 -5.24
C GLN A 41 -20.72 -15.94 -3.85
N ALA A 42 -21.36 -15.03 -3.10
CA ALA A 42 -20.83 -14.55 -1.83
C ALA A 42 -20.55 -15.69 -0.84
N ASP A 43 -21.49 -16.63 -0.71
CA ASP A 43 -21.35 -17.77 0.21
C ASP A 43 -20.17 -18.68 -0.16
N GLU A 44 -19.98 -18.95 -1.45
CA GLU A 44 -18.86 -19.78 -1.93
C GLU A 44 -17.50 -19.10 -1.72
N ILE A 45 -17.44 -17.79 -1.96
CA ILE A 45 -16.25 -16.97 -1.73
C ILE A 45 -15.92 -16.95 -0.24
N MET A 46 -16.89 -16.63 0.62
CA MET A 46 -16.66 -16.56 2.07
C MET A 46 -16.36 -17.93 2.68
N ALA A 47 -16.91 -19.02 2.13
CA ALA A 47 -16.58 -20.39 2.56
C ALA A 47 -15.14 -20.81 2.22
N ALA A 48 -14.51 -20.19 1.23
CA ALA A 48 -13.11 -20.46 0.88
C ALA A 48 -12.11 -19.75 1.82
N GLY A 49 -12.55 -18.73 2.56
CA GLY A 49 -11.76 -17.97 3.52
C GLY A 49 -12.00 -16.46 3.45
N HIS A 50 -11.53 -15.74 4.47
CA HIS A 50 -11.74 -14.30 4.63
C HIS A 50 -10.92 -13.49 3.64
N ALA A 51 -11.50 -12.38 3.20
CA ALA A 51 -10.86 -11.39 2.34
C ALA A 51 -10.61 -10.09 3.11
N PHE A 52 -9.44 -9.50 2.88
CA PHE A 52 -9.07 -8.22 3.45
C PHE A 52 -8.63 -7.28 2.33
N GLN A 53 -9.05 -6.02 2.44
CA GLN A 53 -8.55 -4.94 1.62
C GLN A 53 -7.34 -4.33 2.31
N PHE A 54 -6.19 -4.46 1.68
CA PHE A 54 -4.99 -3.73 2.02
C PHE A 54 -5.13 -2.31 1.46
N VAL A 55 -4.96 -1.32 2.31
CA VAL A 55 -5.02 0.10 1.97
C VAL A 55 -3.68 0.73 2.34
N VAL A 56 -3.07 1.39 1.36
CA VAL A 56 -1.85 2.18 1.55
C VAL A 56 -2.18 3.64 1.25
N ASP A 57 -2.29 4.42 2.31
CA ASP A 57 -2.36 5.87 2.25
C ASP A 57 -0.93 6.43 2.30
N PHE A 58 -0.61 7.38 1.42
CA PHE A 58 0.73 7.95 1.35
C PHE A 58 0.70 9.46 1.19
N HIS A 59 1.66 10.12 1.83
CA HIS A 59 1.99 11.52 1.70
C HIS A 59 3.50 11.68 1.76
N VAL A 60 4.11 12.06 0.64
CA VAL A 60 5.55 12.19 0.50
C VAL A 60 5.87 13.55 -0.10
N VAL A 61 6.67 14.32 0.62
CA VAL A 61 7.17 15.63 0.21
C VAL A 61 8.67 15.52 0.01
N LEU A 62 9.11 15.85 -1.20
CA LEU A 62 10.52 15.95 -1.59
C LEU A 62 10.80 17.36 -2.12
N ASP A 63 12.06 17.71 -2.33
CA ASP A 63 12.49 19.09 -2.62
C ASP A 63 11.70 19.79 -3.73
N GLN A 64 11.32 19.06 -4.80
CA GLN A 64 10.72 19.66 -6.00
C GLN A 64 9.25 19.29 -6.20
N PHE A 65 8.73 18.30 -5.47
CA PHE A 65 7.37 17.81 -5.66
C PHE A 65 6.82 17.11 -4.42
N GLU A 66 5.50 17.03 -4.36
CA GLU A 66 4.73 16.30 -3.37
C GLU A 66 3.86 15.26 -4.07
N ILE A 67 3.77 14.07 -3.48
CA ILE A 67 2.81 13.04 -3.88
C ILE A 67 1.89 12.70 -2.71
N THR A 68 0.61 12.60 -2.99
CA THR A 68 -0.40 12.13 -2.05
C THR A 68 -1.34 11.15 -2.73
N GLY A 69 -1.89 10.21 -1.97
CA GLY A 69 -2.90 9.32 -2.55
C GLY A 69 -3.16 8.06 -1.76
N ARG A 70 -3.83 7.13 -2.44
CA ARG A 70 -4.32 5.87 -1.91
C ARG A 70 -4.23 4.78 -2.95
N ILE A 71 -3.61 3.66 -2.58
CA ILE A 71 -3.57 2.43 -3.37
C ILE A 71 -4.16 1.29 -2.55
N THR A 72 -5.01 0.48 -3.18
CA THR A 72 -5.68 -0.63 -2.52
C THR A 72 -5.52 -1.95 -3.26
N ARG A 73 -5.67 -3.05 -2.52
CA ARG A 73 -5.71 -4.41 -3.07
C ARG A 73 -6.51 -5.33 -2.18
N ILE A 74 -7.39 -6.14 -2.77
CA ILE A 74 -8.11 -7.18 -2.05
C ILE A 74 -7.27 -8.47 -2.09
N ILE A 75 -7.10 -9.10 -0.94
CA ILE A 75 -6.40 -10.37 -0.78
C ILE A 75 -7.30 -11.31 0.01
N GLN A 76 -7.64 -12.43 -0.61
CA GLN A 76 -8.35 -13.52 0.04
C GLN A 76 -7.35 -14.52 0.61
N PHE A 77 -7.50 -14.85 1.88
CA PHE A 77 -6.69 -15.86 2.57
C PHE A 77 -7.46 -17.16 2.59
N LEU A 78 -6.99 -18.15 1.82
CA LEU A 78 -7.67 -19.43 1.72
C LEU A 78 -7.47 -20.24 3.01
N ASP A 79 -8.55 -20.89 3.47
CA ASP A 79 -8.60 -21.66 4.71
C ASP A 79 -8.25 -20.82 5.98
N TYR A 80 -8.51 -19.51 5.93
CA TYR A 80 -8.32 -18.58 7.06
C TYR A 80 -9.63 -17.85 7.36
N PHE A 81 -10.06 -17.88 8.62
CA PHE A 81 -11.37 -17.36 9.05
C PHE A 81 -11.27 -16.51 10.33
N ASP A 82 -10.05 -16.21 10.77
CA ASP A 82 -9.81 -15.35 11.93
C ASP A 82 -9.83 -13.86 11.53
N ALA A 83 -9.86 -12.98 12.52
CA ALA A 83 -9.89 -11.53 12.32
C ALA A 83 -8.56 -10.99 11.74
N ALA A 84 -8.59 -9.79 11.17
CA ALA A 84 -7.42 -9.16 10.55
C ALA A 84 -6.25 -8.98 11.53
N GLU A 85 -6.53 -8.69 12.80
CA GLU A 85 -5.54 -8.44 13.85
C GLU A 85 -4.74 -9.68 14.23
N GLN A 86 -5.23 -10.87 13.85
CA GLN A 86 -4.55 -12.14 14.09
C GLN A 86 -3.57 -12.50 12.96
N LEU A 87 -3.53 -11.72 11.88
CA LEU A 87 -2.54 -11.92 10.82
C LEU A 87 -1.14 -11.55 11.32
N PRO A 88 -0.14 -12.43 11.09
CA PRO A 88 1.25 -12.12 11.46
C PRO A 88 1.75 -10.85 10.75
N THR A 89 2.46 -9.98 11.49
CA THR A 89 2.98 -8.71 10.97
C THR A 89 3.89 -8.90 9.75
N ASP A 90 4.71 -9.96 9.72
CA ASP A 90 5.58 -10.30 8.59
C ASP A 90 4.78 -10.65 7.33
N VAL A 91 3.62 -11.32 7.49
CA VAL A 91 2.69 -11.61 6.40
C VAL A 91 2.06 -10.32 5.88
N ILE A 92 1.62 -9.43 6.78
CA ILE A 92 1.06 -8.12 6.41
C ILE A 92 2.08 -7.31 5.63
N GLN A 93 3.30 -7.15 6.16
CA GLN A 93 4.38 -6.39 5.50
C GLN A 93 4.72 -6.96 4.13
N LYS A 94 4.84 -8.29 4.02
CA LYS A 94 5.12 -8.96 2.75
C LYS A 94 4.02 -8.74 1.71
N LEU A 95 2.77 -8.72 2.12
CA LEU A 95 1.62 -8.53 1.22
C LEU A 95 1.40 -7.05 0.85
N ALA A 96 1.78 -6.12 1.72
CA ALA A 96 1.75 -4.68 1.47
C ALA A 96 2.91 -4.21 0.56
N ARG A 97 4.06 -4.89 0.59
CA ARG A 97 5.26 -4.52 -0.19
C ARG A 97 4.97 -4.21 -1.67
N PRO A 98 4.23 -5.04 -2.43
CA PRO A 98 3.93 -4.73 -3.83
C PRO A 98 3.10 -3.46 -4.05
N LEU A 99 2.29 -3.04 -3.06
CA LEU A 99 1.54 -1.78 -3.15
C LEU A 99 2.49 -0.60 -2.98
N VAL A 100 3.42 -0.69 -2.03
CA VAL A 100 4.46 0.32 -1.80
C VAL A 100 5.41 0.44 -3.00
N GLU A 101 5.88 -0.68 -3.56
CA GLU A 101 6.68 -0.70 -4.80
C GLU A 101 5.93 -0.10 -6.00
N TYR A 102 4.60 -0.19 -6.00
CA TYR A 102 3.77 0.45 -7.03
C TYR A 102 3.81 1.97 -6.91
N ILE A 103 3.83 2.53 -5.70
CA ILE A 103 4.02 3.98 -5.45
C ILE A 103 5.38 4.43 -5.97
N GLU A 104 6.44 3.67 -5.68
CA GLU A 104 7.80 3.94 -6.18
C GLU A 104 7.82 3.95 -7.71
N THR A 105 7.17 2.97 -8.34
CA THR A 105 7.10 2.82 -9.80
C THR A 105 6.34 3.97 -10.45
N ILE A 106 5.16 4.35 -9.94
CA ILE A 106 4.39 5.48 -10.50
C ILE A 106 5.20 6.76 -10.34
N THR A 107 5.80 6.99 -9.17
CA THR A 107 6.60 8.20 -8.91
C THR A 107 7.77 8.30 -9.89
N TYR A 108 8.53 7.22 -10.09
CA TYR A 108 9.61 7.19 -11.06
C TYR A 108 9.11 7.59 -12.46
N ARG A 109 7.98 7.01 -12.91
CA ARG A 109 7.44 7.27 -14.25
C ARG A 109 6.87 8.68 -14.41
N VAL A 110 6.18 9.19 -13.40
CA VAL A 110 5.63 10.55 -13.43
C VAL A 110 6.76 11.56 -13.46
N THR A 111 7.77 11.42 -12.60
CA THR A 111 8.93 12.33 -12.54
C THR A 111 9.81 12.23 -13.80
N GLU A 112 9.97 11.04 -14.38
CA GLU A 112 10.62 10.85 -15.68
C GLU A 112 9.98 11.72 -16.77
N ILE A 113 8.65 11.89 -16.74
CA ILE A 113 7.91 12.68 -17.73
C ILE A 113 7.86 14.17 -17.36
N THR A 114 7.65 14.50 -16.08
CA THR A 114 7.40 15.88 -15.63
C THR A 114 8.68 16.66 -15.36
N LEU A 115 9.77 15.99 -15.00
CA LEU A 115 11.05 16.58 -14.63
C LEU A 115 12.19 16.20 -15.58
N ASP A 116 11.92 15.39 -16.62
CA ASP A 116 12.93 14.80 -17.51
C ASP A 116 13.99 13.96 -16.74
N GLN A 117 13.64 13.53 -15.53
CA GLN A 117 14.47 12.72 -14.64
C GLN A 117 13.59 11.82 -13.76
N GLY A 118 13.74 10.51 -13.91
CA GLY A 118 13.09 9.54 -13.03
C GLY A 118 13.68 9.58 -11.62
N ILE A 119 12.86 9.94 -10.64
CA ILE A 119 13.24 9.96 -9.23
C ILE A 119 12.85 8.61 -8.61
N GLN A 120 13.87 7.83 -8.24
CA GLN A 120 13.68 6.55 -7.57
C GLN A 120 13.42 6.77 -6.08
N LEU A 121 12.25 6.37 -5.61
CA LEU A 121 11.97 6.24 -4.19
C LEU A 121 12.34 4.84 -3.71
N SER A 122 12.68 4.74 -2.43
CA SER A 122 12.92 3.47 -1.75
C SER A 122 12.34 3.58 -0.35
N PHE A 123 11.24 2.87 -0.11
CA PHE A 123 10.60 2.83 1.19
C PHE A 123 11.02 1.57 1.94
N GLU A 124 11.65 1.76 3.09
CA GLU A 124 11.95 0.68 4.01
C GLU A 124 10.96 0.69 5.17
N PRO A 125 10.53 -0.48 5.69
CA PRO A 125 9.80 -0.51 6.94
C PRO A 125 10.71 0.13 7.99
N ALA A 126 10.15 0.96 8.87
CA ALA A 126 10.92 1.43 10.01
C ALA A 126 11.46 0.21 10.76
N SER A 127 12.79 0.05 10.81
CA SER A 127 13.41 -0.89 11.73
C SER A 127 13.05 -0.39 13.12
N ASP A 128 12.44 -1.25 13.92
CA ASP A 128 12.25 -0.99 15.34
C ASP A 128 13.62 -1.20 16.00
N ASP A 129 14.57 -0.29 15.73
CA ASP A 129 15.82 -0.17 16.47
C ASP A 129 15.50 0.50 17.81
N SER A 130 14.69 -0.18 18.61
CA SER A 130 14.55 0.04 20.05
C SER A 130 15.40 -0.99 20.80
N GLU A 131 16.69 -1.06 20.45
CA GLU A 131 17.72 -1.55 21.36
C GLU A 131 18.47 -0.36 21.98
N ASP A 132 18.59 -0.41 23.31
CA ASP A 132 19.41 0.39 24.21
C ASP A 132 18.91 1.78 24.67
N GLN A 133 18.22 1.77 25.81
CA GLN A 133 18.56 2.63 26.95
C GLN A 133 18.24 1.95 28.30
#